data_AF-A0A3N9P114-F1
#
_entry.id   AF-A0A3N9P114-F1
#
_cell.length_a   1.000
_cell.length_b   1.000
_cell.length_c   1.000
_cell.angle_alpha   90.00
_cell.angle_beta   90.00
_cell.angle_gamma   90.00
#
_symmetry.space_group_name_H-M   'P 1'
#
loop_
_entity.id
_entity.type
_entity.pdbx_description
1 polymer ?
#
loop_
_entity_poly.entity_id
_entity_poly.type
_entity_poly.pdbx_seq_one_letter_code
_entity_poly.pdbx_strand_id
1 'polypeptide(L)'
;MKSNILLFCAMLVQPGLAQFSTTLELDLHQDIEDNVLDHFSMIEAAFILSGANQEETLAHYLEWYDQLLSTIKGYNLDRHDRIASASRVFAYLHSAWLITYKEEATTLIAIADEKRYNCVAGTILYNLICQDLGWPTEAFETPTHTYTIFPDFGHDITVENTSSIGFNIMRNLHDYNRYLMQFYPEDQRLQIGLDRIYAYENSKGRKINNTELLGLLAYNRAYFANKEKNYRKAYDFVLLAQMFNRDSRSNYNFEINLYYRWGQQLFERKEYQKAFSVFADGYYRYWENDDFAKNCKISFNLAQRDNWQRRDWPSFQQLTDEML
;
A
#
# COMPACT_ATOMS: atom_id res chain seq x y z
N MET A 1 30.37 17.57 7.64
CA MET A 1 30.73 16.26 8.21
C MET A 1 29.45 15.45 8.31
N LYS A 2 28.84 14.89 7.26
CA LYS A 2 29.28 13.93 6.23
C LYS A 2 29.93 12.65 6.79
N SER A 3 29.06 11.63 6.81
CA SER A 3 29.29 10.21 6.52
C SER A 3 30.06 9.38 7.53
N ASN A 4 29.34 8.36 8.03
CA ASN A 4 29.79 7.02 8.45
C ASN A 4 29.29 6.67 9.86
N ILE A 5 27.98 6.53 10.02
CA ILE A 5 27.39 5.82 11.16
C ILE A 5 26.27 4.94 10.59
N LEU A 6 26.56 3.64 10.62
CA LEU A 6 25.70 2.47 10.51
C LEU A 6 24.92 2.19 9.22
N LEU A 7 25.63 1.50 8.33
CA LEU A 7 25.07 0.52 7.41
C LEU A 7 25.22 -0.89 8.04
N PHE A 8 24.58 -1.18 9.19
CA PHE A 8 24.57 -2.53 9.78
C PHE A 8 23.47 -2.77 10.85
N CYS A 9 22.20 -2.48 10.58
CA CYS A 9 21.08 -2.92 11.43
C CYS A 9 19.90 -3.48 10.60
N ALA A 10 20.19 -4.34 9.62
CA ALA A 10 19.15 -5.07 8.87
C ALA A 10 19.10 -6.57 9.22
N MET A 11 19.71 -7.02 10.32
CA MET A 11 19.65 -8.44 10.70
C MET A 11 19.30 -8.64 12.17
N LEU A 12 18.16 -9.32 12.35
CA LEU A 12 17.77 -10.11 13.51
C LEU A 12 17.16 -9.36 14.71
N VAL A 13 16.26 -8.41 14.47
CA VAL A 13 15.01 -8.50 15.24
C VAL A 13 14.31 -9.72 14.68
N GLN A 14 14.32 -10.87 15.36
CA GLN A 14 13.33 -11.90 15.03
C GLN A 14 11.98 -11.25 15.34
N PRO A 15 11.20 -10.83 14.33
CA PRO A 15 9.82 -10.48 14.61
C PRO A 15 9.24 -11.80 15.09
N GLY A 16 8.72 -11.87 16.32
CA GLY A 16 7.89 -13.03 16.66
C GLY A 16 6.92 -13.22 15.48
N LEU A 17 6.94 -14.39 14.84
CA LEU A 17 6.39 -14.65 13.51
C LEU A 17 5.20 -13.73 13.20
N ALA A 18 5.28 -13.00 12.09
CA ALA A 18 4.17 -12.17 11.63
C ALA A 18 2.85 -12.96 11.77
N GLN A 19 1.80 -12.34 12.30
CA GLN A 19 0.50 -13.00 12.52
C GLN A 19 -0.27 -13.15 11.20
N PHE A 20 0.42 -13.65 10.17
CA PHE A 20 -0.22 -14.18 8.99
C PHE A 20 -0.95 -15.45 9.38
N SER A 21 -2.21 -15.50 8.97
CA SER A 21 -3.14 -16.55 9.41
C SER A 21 -3.06 -17.80 8.56
N THR A 22 -2.39 -17.73 7.40
CA THR A 22 -2.41 -18.79 6.40
C THR A 22 -1.05 -18.97 5.71
N THR A 23 -0.87 -20.13 5.10
CA THR A 23 0.34 -20.48 4.33
C THR A 23 0.56 -19.51 3.17
N LEU A 24 -0.49 -19.15 2.42
CA LEU A 24 -0.36 -18.24 1.26
C LEU A 24 0.14 -16.84 1.63
N GLU A 25 -0.28 -16.28 2.77
CA GLU A 25 0.20 -14.97 3.24
C GLU A 25 1.69 -15.05 3.64
N LEU A 26 2.12 -16.16 4.25
CA LEU A 26 3.52 -16.40 4.60
C LEU A 26 4.38 -16.61 3.35
N ASP A 27 3.89 -17.39 2.39
CA ASP A 27 4.59 -17.66 1.14
C ASP A 27 4.73 -16.36 0.32
N LEU A 28 3.69 -15.53 0.26
CA LEU A 28 3.76 -14.22 -0.40
C LEU A 28 4.76 -13.29 0.28
N HIS A 29 4.82 -13.31 1.62
CA HIS A 29 5.81 -12.53 2.34
C HIS A 29 7.24 -12.99 2.03
N GLN A 30 7.47 -14.30 1.89
CA GLN A 30 8.78 -14.82 1.49
C GLN A 30 9.11 -14.47 0.03
N ASP A 31 8.12 -14.57 -0.86
CA ASP A 31 8.28 -14.23 -2.28
C ASP A 31 8.75 -12.78 -2.45
N ILE A 32 8.11 -11.82 -1.77
CA ILE A 32 8.44 -10.39 -1.89
C ILE A 32 9.64 -9.94 -1.04
N GLU A 33 10.38 -10.84 -0.39
CA GLU A 33 11.45 -10.47 0.55
C GLU A 33 12.58 -9.67 -0.12
N ASP A 34 12.89 -9.99 -1.36
CA ASP A 34 13.87 -9.26 -2.17
C ASP A 34 13.25 -8.11 -3.00
N ASN A 35 11.98 -7.79 -2.73
CA ASN A 35 11.12 -6.80 -3.41
C ASN A 35 10.78 -7.17 -4.88
N VAL A 36 10.90 -8.44 -5.26
CA VAL A 36 10.45 -9.00 -6.53
C VAL A 36 9.40 -10.08 -6.27
N LEU A 37 8.47 -10.31 -7.21
CA LEU A 37 7.57 -11.46 -7.15
C LEU A 37 8.07 -12.51 -8.15
N ASP A 38 8.55 -13.64 -7.64
CA ASP A 38 9.11 -14.73 -8.43
C ASP A 38 8.18 -15.95 -8.48
N HIS A 39 7.45 -16.21 -7.39
CA HIS A 39 6.56 -17.35 -7.23
C HIS A 39 5.11 -17.02 -7.56
N PHE A 40 4.61 -15.86 -7.14
CA PHE A 40 3.25 -15.42 -7.44
C PHE A 40 3.20 -14.46 -8.62
N SER A 41 2.23 -14.65 -9.50
CA SER A 41 1.85 -13.59 -10.43
C SER A 41 1.27 -12.37 -9.68
N MET A 42 1.25 -11.21 -10.34
CA MET A 42 0.70 -10.00 -9.74
C MET A 42 -0.79 -10.14 -9.38
N ILE A 43 -1.57 -10.89 -10.16
CA ILE A 43 -2.99 -11.09 -9.87
C ILE A 43 -3.21 -12.04 -8.69
N GLU A 44 -2.38 -13.08 -8.55
CA GLU A 44 -2.38 -13.95 -7.37
C GLU A 44 -2.03 -13.16 -6.10
N ALA A 45 -0.94 -12.40 -6.14
CA ALA A 45 -0.55 -11.53 -5.03
C ALA A 45 -1.65 -10.51 -4.69
N ALA A 46 -2.29 -9.90 -5.69
CA ALA A 46 -3.40 -8.96 -5.47
C ALA A 46 -4.60 -9.61 -4.78
N PHE A 47 -4.96 -10.85 -5.12
CA PHE A 47 -6.05 -11.58 -4.46
C PHE A 47 -5.67 -12.04 -3.05
N ILE A 48 -4.44 -12.53 -2.84
CA ILE A 48 -3.96 -12.89 -1.51
C ILE A 48 -4.00 -11.67 -0.59
N LEU A 49 -3.49 -10.52 -1.03
CA LEU A 49 -3.55 -9.24 -0.29
C LEU A 49 -4.98 -8.72 -0.12
N SER A 50 -5.88 -9.07 -1.01
CA SER A 50 -7.33 -8.80 -0.89
C SER A 50 -8.03 -9.71 0.14
N GLY A 51 -7.37 -10.78 0.60
CA GLY A 51 -7.88 -11.70 1.62
C GLY A 51 -8.23 -13.10 1.11
N ALA A 52 -7.92 -13.45 -0.15
CA ALA A 52 -8.09 -14.80 -0.69
C ALA A 52 -6.95 -15.72 -0.20
N ASN A 53 -6.94 -15.98 1.10
CA ASN A 53 -5.79 -16.54 1.80
C ASN A 53 -5.84 -18.08 1.97
N GLN A 54 -6.79 -18.74 1.32
CA GLN A 54 -6.89 -20.19 1.16
C GLN A 54 -6.82 -20.56 -0.33
N GLU A 55 -6.20 -21.69 -0.67
CA GLU A 55 -6.01 -22.13 -2.07
C GLU A 55 -7.33 -22.18 -2.86
N GLU A 56 -8.38 -22.73 -2.26
CA GLU A 56 -9.71 -22.85 -2.89
C GLU A 56 -10.33 -21.48 -3.17
N THR A 57 -10.16 -20.53 -2.25
CA THR A 57 -10.67 -19.17 -2.39
C THR A 57 -9.86 -18.40 -3.43
N LEU A 58 -8.53 -18.56 -3.44
CA LEU A 58 -7.66 -17.96 -4.45
C LEU A 58 -8.02 -18.47 -5.85
N ALA A 59 -8.14 -19.78 -6.03
CA ALA A 59 -8.52 -20.40 -7.29
C ALA A 59 -9.87 -19.86 -7.82
N HIS A 60 -10.85 -19.69 -6.94
CA HIS A 60 -12.16 -19.12 -7.31
C HIS A 60 -12.04 -17.71 -7.91
N TYR A 61 -11.28 -16.81 -7.28
CA TYR A 61 -11.13 -15.45 -7.77
C TYR A 61 -10.21 -15.33 -8.99
N LEU A 62 -9.24 -16.23 -9.14
CA LEU A 62 -8.46 -16.34 -10.37
C LEU A 62 -9.33 -16.77 -11.55
N GLU A 63 -10.23 -17.74 -11.36
CA GLU A 63 -11.18 -18.13 -12.41
C GLU A 63 -12.09 -16.96 -12.82
N TRP A 64 -12.58 -16.17 -11.85
CA TRP A 64 -13.32 -14.95 -12.14
C TRP A 64 -12.50 -13.97 -13.00
N TYR A 65 -11.23 -13.76 -12.65
CA TYR A 65 -10.35 -12.87 -13.39
C TYR A 65 -10.08 -13.37 -14.81
N ASP A 66 -9.86 -14.67 -15.00
CA ASP A 66 -9.66 -15.28 -16.31
C ASP A 66 -10.90 -15.13 -17.19
N GLN A 67 -12.10 -15.32 -16.63
CA GLN A 67 -13.36 -15.10 -17.34
C GLN A 67 -13.54 -13.62 -17.73
N LEU A 68 -13.18 -12.70 -16.83
CA LEU A 68 -13.17 -11.27 -17.10
C LEU A 68 -12.22 -10.92 -18.26
N LEU A 69 -10.98 -11.39 -18.20
CA LEU A 69 -9.97 -11.15 -19.22
C LEU A 69 -10.36 -11.77 -20.56
N SER A 70 -10.93 -12.97 -20.56
CA SER A 70 -11.46 -13.64 -21.75
C SER A 70 -12.58 -12.83 -22.41
N THR A 71 -13.51 -12.29 -21.60
CA THR A 71 -14.58 -11.40 -22.07
C THR A 71 -14.00 -10.15 -22.74
N ILE A 72 -12.99 -9.53 -22.12
CA ILE A 72 -12.34 -8.34 -22.65
C ILE A 72 -11.60 -8.64 -23.96
N LYS A 73 -10.87 -9.76 -24.03
CA LYS A 73 -10.19 -10.23 -25.26
C LYS A 73 -11.17 -10.54 -26.39
N GLY A 74 -12.43 -10.85 -26.05
CA GLY A 74 -13.53 -11.02 -27.01
C GLY A 74 -14.03 -9.71 -27.63
N TYR A 75 -13.75 -8.55 -27.02
CA TYR A 75 -13.90 -7.27 -27.71
C TYR A 75 -12.81 -7.19 -28.77
N ASN A 76 -13.17 -6.88 -30.02
CA ASN A 76 -12.21 -6.71 -31.11
C ASN A 76 -11.34 -5.45 -30.84
N LEU A 77 -10.35 -5.59 -29.96
CA LEU A 77 -9.42 -4.53 -29.54
C LEU A 77 -8.44 -4.29 -30.69
N ASP A 78 -8.26 -3.02 -31.04
CA ASP A 78 -7.35 -2.63 -32.11
C ASP A 78 -5.94 -2.51 -31.53
N ARG A 79 -5.05 -3.42 -31.93
CA ARG A 79 -3.63 -3.39 -31.52
C ARG A 79 -2.88 -2.14 -32.01
N HIS A 80 -3.39 -1.47 -33.05
CA HIS A 80 -2.80 -0.24 -33.60
C HIS A 80 -3.40 1.03 -32.97
N ASP A 81 -4.55 0.93 -32.32
CA ASP A 81 -5.16 2.01 -31.53
C ASP A 81 -5.30 1.57 -30.07
N ARG A 82 -4.15 1.55 -29.38
CA ARG A 82 -4.05 1.15 -27.97
C ARG A 82 -4.88 2.07 -27.08
N ILE A 83 -4.92 3.38 -27.35
CA ILE A 83 -5.67 4.34 -26.54
C ILE A 83 -7.18 4.05 -26.64
N ALA A 84 -7.73 3.90 -27.84
CA ALA A 84 -9.15 3.59 -27.99
C ALA A 84 -9.50 2.22 -27.38
N SER A 85 -8.61 1.24 -27.53
CA SER A 85 -8.77 -0.08 -26.93
C SER A 85 -8.74 -0.03 -25.40
N ALA A 86 -7.79 0.68 -24.81
CA ALA A 86 -7.68 0.89 -23.37
C ALA A 86 -8.88 1.68 -22.80
N SER A 87 -9.41 2.65 -23.56
CA SER A 87 -10.64 3.37 -23.24
C SER A 87 -11.88 2.45 -23.27
N ARG A 88 -11.93 1.50 -24.21
CA ARG A 88 -13.01 0.50 -24.29
C ARG A 88 -12.98 -0.45 -23.09
N VAL A 89 -11.79 -0.91 -22.70
CA VAL A 89 -11.59 -1.72 -21.48
C VAL A 89 -12.08 -0.94 -20.25
N PHE A 90 -11.63 0.31 -20.11
CA PHE A 90 -12.04 1.19 -19.03
C PHE A 90 -13.57 1.36 -18.94
N ALA A 91 -14.20 1.68 -20.06
CA ALA A 91 -15.65 1.85 -20.13
C ALA A 91 -16.41 0.56 -19.77
N TYR A 92 -15.91 -0.59 -20.23
CA TYR A 92 -16.48 -1.88 -19.87
C TYR A 92 -16.41 -2.12 -18.35
N LEU A 93 -15.25 -1.93 -17.72
CA LEU A 93 -15.10 -2.10 -16.28
C LEU A 93 -16.08 -1.23 -15.50
N HIS A 94 -16.20 0.06 -15.84
CA HIS A 94 -17.17 0.96 -15.19
C HIS A 94 -18.63 0.64 -15.48
N SER A 95 -18.94 -0.05 -16.58
CA SER A 95 -20.31 -0.48 -16.88
C SER A 95 -20.71 -1.80 -16.20
N ALA A 96 -19.75 -2.66 -15.85
CA ALA A 96 -20.02 -4.03 -15.43
C ALA A 96 -19.56 -4.37 -14.01
N TRP A 97 -18.42 -3.81 -13.56
CA TRP A 97 -17.68 -4.24 -12.37
C TRP A 97 -17.37 -3.11 -11.38
N LEU A 98 -16.98 -1.93 -11.86
CA LEU A 98 -16.67 -0.76 -11.05
C LEU A 98 -17.93 0.13 -10.90
N ILE A 99 -18.95 -0.43 -10.24
CA ILE A 99 -20.30 0.18 -10.19
C ILE A 99 -20.43 1.18 -9.03
N THR A 100 -20.08 0.75 -7.81
CA THR A 100 -20.32 1.56 -6.61
C THR A 100 -19.01 1.95 -5.95
N TYR A 101 -18.68 3.24 -6.00
CA TYR A 101 -17.52 3.76 -5.26
C TYR A 101 -17.80 3.74 -3.75
N LYS A 102 -16.89 3.14 -2.99
CA LYS A 102 -16.87 3.11 -1.52
C LYS A 102 -15.42 3.20 -1.06
N GLU A 103 -15.09 4.19 -0.24
CA GLU A 103 -13.72 4.40 0.25
C GLU A 103 -13.16 3.14 0.94
N GLU A 104 -14.02 2.42 1.66
CA GLU A 104 -13.70 1.16 2.34
C GLU A 104 -13.64 -0.08 1.43
N ALA A 105 -14.11 -0.01 0.17
CA ALA A 105 -14.06 -1.15 -0.77
C ALA A 105 -12.69 -1.25 -1.44
N THR A 106 -11.72 -1.65 -0.62
CA THR A 106 -10.28 -1.59 -0.88
C THR A 106 -9.69 -2.84 -1.52
N THR A 107 -10.50 -3.87 -1.79
CA THR A 107 -10.04 -5.19 -2.23
C THR A 107 -10.58 -5.56 -3.60
N LEU A 108 -9.88 -6.42 -4.34
CA LEU A 108 -10.39 -6.97 -5.60
C LEU A 108 -11.57 -7.92 -5.38
N ILE A 109 -11.62 -8.58 -4.22
CA ILE A 109 -12.74 -9.41 -3.81
C ILE A 109 -14.05 -8.61 -3.77
N ALA A 110 -14.02 -7.39 -3.21
CA ALA A 110 -15.20 -6.52 -3.17
C ALA A 110 -15.70 -6.13 -4.57
N ILE A 111 -14.80 -6.08 -5.57
CA ILE A 111 -15.17 -5.85 -6.97
C ILE A 111 -15.86 -7.09 -7.54
N ALA A 112 -15.25 -8.26 -7.36
CA ALA A 112 -15.75 -9.52 -7.90
C ALA A 112 -17.14 -9.88 -7.36
N ASP A 113 -17.32 -9.78 -6.04
CA ASP A 113 -18.54 -10.23 -5.36
C ASP A 113 -19.63 -9.16 -5.33
N GLU A 114 -19.24 -7.90 -5.12
CA GLU A 114 -20.19 -6.84 -4.76
C GLU A 114 -20.19 -5.66 -5.73
N LYS A 115 -19.27 -5.63 -6.70
CA LYS A 115 -19.07 -4.52 -7.64
C LYS A 115 -18.81 -3.18 -6.92
N ARG A 116 -18.24 -3.26 -5.72
CA ARG A 116 -17.81 -2.12 -4.91
C ARG A 116 -16.31 -1.94 -5.05
N TYR A 117 -15.86 -0.70 -5.14
CA TYR A 117 -14.45 -0.40 -5.38
C TYR A 117 -14.06 0.97 -4.81
N ASN A 118 -12.75 1.17 -4.66
CA ASN A 118 -12.14 2.46 -4.37
C ASN A 118 -11.03 2.78 -5.38
N CYS A 119 -10.30 3.88 -5.16
CA CYS A 119 -9.21 4.30 -6.03
C CYS A 119 -8.11 3.24 -6.20
N VAL A 120 -7.69 2.60 -5.11
CA VAL A 120 -6.64 1.57 -5.14
C VAL A 120 -7.12 0.33 -5.89
N ALA A 121 -8.25 -0.25 -5.50
CA ALA A 121 -8.74 -1.50 -6.11
C ALA A 121 -9.09 -1.32 -7.60
N GLY A 122 -9.68 -0.18 -7.97
CA GLY A 122 -9.99 0.15 -9.36
C GLY A 122 -8.73 0.34 -10.22
N THR A 123 -7.71 1.02 -9.67
CA THR A 123 -6.42 1.21 -10.35
C THR A 123 -5.70 -0.12 -10.55
N ILE A 124 -5.64 -0.96 -9.52
CA ILE A 124 -5.01 -2.30 -9.59
C ILE A 124 -5.69 -3.15 -10.67
N LEU A 125 -7.01 -3.28 -10.62
CA LEU A 125 -7.73 -4.12 -11.58
C LEU A 125 -7.47 -3.67 -13.02
N TYR A 126 -7.56 -2.36 -13.28
CA TYR A 126 -7.30 -1.82 -14.60
C TYR A 126 -5.86 -2.01 -15.06
N ASN A 127 -4.88 -1.75 -14.19
CA ASN A 127 -3.47 -1.89 -14.50
C ASN A 127 -3.10 -3.34 -14.84
N LEU A 128 -3.58 -4.30 -14.04
CA LEU A 128 -3.31 -5.72 -14.26
C LEU A 128 -3.94 -6.22 -15.56
N ILE A 129 -5.19 -5.83 -15.85
CA ILE A 129 -5.82 -6.16 -17.13
C ILE A 129 -5.03 -5.58 -18.31
N CYS A 130 -4.60 -4.32 -18.22
CA CYS A 130 -3.79 -3.71 -19.27
C CYS A 130 -2.46 -4.45 -19.45
N GLN A 131 -1.80 -4.82 -18.36
CA GLN A 131 -0.57 -5.61 -18.38
C GLN A 131 -0.77 -6.96 -19.09
N ASP A 132 -1.84 -7.69 -18.79
CA ASP A 132 -2.15 -8.99 -19.40
C ASP A 132 -2.64 -8.90 -20.86
N LEU A 133 -3.00 -7.69 -21.31
CA LEU A 133 -3.23 -7.35 -22.70
C LEU A 133 -1.95 -6.87 -23.43
N GLY A 134 -0.80 -6.83 -22.74
CA GLY A 134 0.48 -6.37 -23.27
C GLY A 134 0.63 -4.85 -23.30
N TRP A 135 -0.16 -4.13 -22.50
CA TRP A 135 -0.13 -2.68 -22.35
C TRP A 135 0.33 -2.33 -20.92
N PRO A 136 1.63 -2.42 -20.63
CA PRO A 136 2.11 -2.11 -19.30
C PRO A 136 1.72 -0.67 -18.92
N THR A 137 1.26 -0.53 -17.69
CA THR A 137 0.82 0.72 -17.08
C THR A 137 1.64 0.97 -15.82
N GLU A 138 1.68 2.22 -15.39
CA GLU A 138 2.18 2.60 -14.08
C GLU A 138 1.00 3.14 -13.26
N ALA A 139 1.18 3.31 -11.96
CA ALA A 139 0.28 4.13 -11.16
C ALA A 139 1.00 5.41 -10.72
N PHE A 140 0.22 6.44 -10.42
CA PHE A 140 0.71 7.65 -9.79
C PHE A 140 0.08 7.75 -8.41
N GLU A 141 0.91 7.62 -7.38
CA GLU A 141 0.50 7.72 -5.98
C GLU A 141 0.66 9.16 -5.51
N THR A 142 -0.38 9.71 -4.91
CA THR A 142 -0.37 10.99 -4.21
C THR A 142 -0.70 10.76 -2.74
N PRO A 143 -0.52 11.75 -1.85
CA PRO A 143 -0.89 11.60 -0.44
C PRO A 143 -2.34 11.24 -0.18
N THR A 144 -3.28 11.56 -1.10
CA THR A 144 -4.72 11.31 -0.88
C THR A 144 -5.33 10.33 -1.87
N HIS A 145 -4.63 10.02 -2.97
CA HIS A 145 -5.26 9.40 -4.14
C HIS A 145 -4.27 8.58 -4.97
N THR A 146 -4.80 7.69 -5.81
CA THR A 146 -4.00 6.90 -6.76
C THR A 146 -4.77 6.71 -8.05
N TYR A 147 -4.08 6.82 -9.17
CA TYR A 147 -4.66 6.68 -10.52
C TYR A 147 -3.66 6.07 -11.50
N THR A 148 -4.13 5.58 -12.64
CA THR A 148 -3.29 4.96 -13.66
C THR A 148 -2.59 6.00 -14.55
N ILE A 149 -1.32 5.72 -14.86
CA ILE A 149 -0.60 6.32 -15.99
C ILE A 149 -0.52 5.27 -17.10
N PHE A 150 -1.11 5.57 -18.25
CA PHE A 150 -1.08 4.72 -19.44
C PHE A 150 -0.11 5.31 -20.48
N PRO A 151 1.07 4.72 -20.68
CA PRO A 151 2.04 5.21 -21.65
C PRO A 151 1.64 4.86 -23.09
N ASP A 152 1.63 5.86 -23.98
CA ASP A 152 1.45 5.69 -25.43
C ASP A 152 2.45 6.55 -26.23
N PHE A 153 3.38 5.90 -26.94
CA PHE A 153 4.39 6.48 -27.83
C PHE A 153 4.63 8.00 -27.72
N GLY A 154 5.30 8.43 -26.64
CA GLY A 154 5.73 9.81 -26.44
C GLY A 154 4.80 10.69 -25.61
N HIS A 155 3.67 10.15 -25.12
CA HIS A 155 2.81 10.84 -24.17
C HIS A 155 2.17 9.88 -23.16
N ASP A 156 1.88 10.41 -21.97
CA ASP A 156 1.23 9.68 -20.89
C ASP A 156 -0.25 10.06 -20.86
N ILE A 157 -1.14 9.06 -20.86
CA ILE A 157 -2.56 9.25 -20.63
C ILE A 157 -2.85 9.02 -19.15
N THR A 158 -3.34 10.03 -18.47
CA THR A 158 -3.80 9.89 -17.09
C THR A 158 -5.22 9.34 -17.07
N VAL A 159 -5.41 8.22 -16.35
CA VAL A 159 -6.69 7.52 -16.25
C VAL A 159 -7.11 7.51 -14.79
N GLU A 160 -8.21 8.21 -14.49
CA GLU A 160 -8.84 8.23 -13.17
C GLU A 160 -9.81 7.05 -13.03
N ASN A 161 -9.42 6.02 -12.29
CA ASN A 161 -10.15 4.76 -12.20
C ASN A 161 -11.37 4.80 -11.28
N THR A 162 -11.68 5.94 -10.65
CA THR A 162 -12.82 6.10 -9.74
C THR A 162 -14.08 6.68 -10.39
N SER A 163 -14.00 7.07 -11.66
CA SER A 163 -15.07 7.77 -12.36
C SER A 163 -15.22 7.24 -13.77
N SER A 164 -16.45 6.97 -14.22
CA SER A 164 -16.71 6.46 -15.58
C SER A 164 -16.31 7.41 -16.71
N ILE A 165 -16.02 8.68 -16.40
CA ILE A 165 -15.51 9.69 -17.34
C ILE A 165 -14.00 9.97 -17.14
N GLY A 166 -13.32 9.16 -16.33
CA GLY A 166 -11.95 9.37 -15.89
C GLY A 166 -10.87 9.01 -16.91
N PHE A 167 -11.21 8.47 -18.07
CA PHE A 167 -10.22 8.15 -19.09
C PHE A 167 -9.70 9.43 -19.77
N ASN A 168 -8.38 9.64 -19.73
CA ASN A 168 -7.73 10.84 -20.26
C ASN A 168 -8.24 12.14 -19.60
N ILE A 169 -8.11 12.23 -18.27
CA ILE A 169 -8.58 13.37 -17.48
C ILE A 169 -7.99 14.71 -17.93
N MET A 170 -6.83 14.72 -18.58
CA MET A 170 -6.21 15.95 -19.08
C MET A 170 -7.08 16.67 -20.11
N ARG A 171 -7.97 15.95 -20.81
CA ARG A 171 -8.96 16.56 -21.71
C ARG A 171 -10.15 17.18 -20.97
N ASN A 172 -10.40 16.79 -19.72
CA ASN A 172 -11.53 17.19 -18.89
C ASN A 172 -11.07 17.70 -17.51
N LEU A 173 -9.91 18.38 -17.45
CA LEU A 173 -9.23 18.69 -16.19
C LEU A 173 -10.09 19.52 -15.21
N HIS A 174 -10.96 20.38 -15.73
CA HIS A 174 -11.86 21.20 -14.89
C HIS A 174 -12.84 20.34 -14.07
N ASP A 175 -13.48 19.34 -14.70
CA ASP A 175 -14.40 18.44 -13.99
C ASP A 175 -13.65 17.52 -13.03
N TYR A 176 -12.44 17.12 -13.41
CA TYR A 176 -11.58 16.32 -12.54
C TYR A 176 -11.11 17.10 -11.28
N ASN A 177 -10.72 18.36 -11.44
CA ASN A 177 -10.38 19.22 -10.30
C ASN A 177 -11.54 19.35 -9.31
N ARG A 178 -12.78 19.40 -9.81
CA ARG A 178 -14.00 19.41 -8.98
C ARG A 178 -14.16 18.10 -8.22
N TYR A 179 -13.86 16.98 -8.86
CA TYR A 179 -13.84 15.65 -8.23
C TYR A 179 -12.79 15.57 -7.11
N LEU A 180 -11.53 15.97 -7.37
CA LEU A 180 -10.46 15.92 -6.36
C LEU A 180 -10.77 16.75 -5.10
N MET A 181 -11.47 17.87 -5.25
CA MET A 181 -11.85 18.70 -4.12
C MET A 181 -12.69 17.99 -3.06
N GLN A 182 -13.37 16.88 -3.35
CA GLN A 182 -14.14 16.17 -2.32
C GLN A 182 -13.27 15.48 -1.26
N PHE A 183 -12.00 15.23 -1.56
CA PHE A 183 -11.05 14.56 -0.64
C PHE A 183 -10.32 15.52 0.30
N TYR A 184 -10.57 16.82 0.16
CA TYR A 184 -9.91 17.87 0.92
C TYR A 184 -10.87 18.54 1.91
N PRO A 185 -10.40 18.83 3.14
CA PRO A 185 -11.08 19.74 4.06
C PRO A 185 -11.36 21.11 3.42
N GLU A 186 -12.47 21.74 3.79
CA GLU A 186 -12.94 22.98 3.13
C GLU A 186 -11.94 24.14 3.16
N ASP A 187 -11.25 24.31 4.29
CA ASP A 187 -10.18 25.30 4.47
C ASP A 187 -9.00 25.06 3.52
N GLN A 188 -8.59 23.80 3.33
CA GLN A 188 -7.52 23.45 2.39
C GLN A 188 -7.94 23.67 0.93
N ARG A 189 -9.21 23.36 0.58
CA ARG A 189 -9.75 23.60 -0.77
C ARG A 189 -9.66 25.06 -1.16
N LEU A 190 -10.03 25.96 -0.24
CA LEU A 190 -10.00 27.40 -0.46
C LEU A 190 -8.57 27.94 -0.64
N GLN A 191 -7.60 27.37 0.08
CA GLN A 191 -6.19 27.76 -0.02
C GLN A 191 -5.55 27.33 -1.33
N ILE A 192 -5.83 26.10 -1.79
CA ILE A 192 -5.22 25.55 -3.00
C ILE A 192 -5.91 26.13 -4.24
N GLY A 193 -7.26 26.16 -4.23
CA GLY A 193 -8.08 26.61 -5.36
C GLY A 193 -8.30 25.52 -6.42
N LEU A 194 -9.41 25.62 -7.15
CA LEU A 194 -9.87 24.62 -8.12
C LEU A 194 -8.83 24.37 -9.21
N ASP A 195 -8.20 25.42 -9.73
CA ASP A 195 -7.29 25.30 -10.87
C ASP A 195 -5.90 24.76 -10.49
N ARG A 196 -5.61 24.58 -9.20
CA ARG A 196 -4.27 24.19 -8.72
C ARG A 196 -4.24 22.87 -7.96
N ILE A 197 -5.38 22.29 -7.62
CA ILE A 197 -5.44 21.08 -6.79
C ILE A 197 -4.70 19.90 -7.44
N TYR A 198 -4.88 19.70 -8.74
CA TYR A 198 -4.14 18.69 -9.49
C TYR A 198 -2.63 18.93 -9.49
N ALA A 199 -2.19 20.16 -9.74
CA ALA A 199 -0.77 20.50 -9.73
C ALA A 199 -0.13 20.34 -8.34
N TYR A 200 -0.88 20.69 -7.29
CA TYR A 200 -0.47 20.53 -5.90
C TYR A 200 -0.32 19.04 -5.53
N GLU A 201 -1.32 18.22 -5.82
CA GLU A 201 -1.27 16.77 -5.60
C GLU A 201 -0.08 16.14 -6.32
N ASN A 202 0.08 16.47 -7.60
CA ASN A 202 1.16 15.94 -8.42
C ASN A 202 2.55 16.38 -7.95
N SER A 203 2.67 17.56 -7.35
CA SER A 203 3.95 18.01 -6.77
C SER A 203 4.40 17.18 -5.57
N LYS A 204 3.49 16.42 -4.96
CA LYS A 204 3.73 15.55 -3.80
C LYS A 204 3.62 14.07 -4.12
N GLY A 205 3.20 13.74 -5.34
CA GLY A 205 3.04 12.37 -5.78
C GLY A 205 4.29 11.83 -6.47
N ARG A 206 4.24 10.54 -6.79
CA ARG A 206 5.28 9.83 -7.53
C ARG A 206 4.68 8.75 -8.41
N LYS A 207 5.38 8.41 -9.48
CA LYS A 207 5.10 7.19 -10.23
C LYS A 207 5.51 5.98 -9.38
N ILE A 208 4.67 4.95 -9.41
CA ILE A 208 4.90 3.65 -8.79
C ILE A 208 4.61 2.56 -9.83
N ASN A 209 5.40 1.48 -9.79
CA ASN A 209 5.15 0.33 -10.65
C ASN A 209 3.99 -0.54 -10.09
N ASN A 210 3.57 -1.55 -10.85
CA ASN A 210 2.45 -2.42 -10.43
C ASN A 210 2.77 -3.26 -9.17
N THR A 211 4.03 -3.63 -8.92
CA THR A 211 4.44 -4.30 -7.67
C THR A 211 4.26 -3.37 -6.48
N GLU A 212 4.75 -2.13 -6.56
CA GLU A 212 4.58 -1.12 -5.52
C GLU A 212 3.09 -0.78 -5.28
N LEU A 213 2.29 -0.79 -6.35
CA LEU A 213 0.85 -0.57 -6.26
C LEU A 213 0.15 -1.65 -5.41
N LEU A 214 0.60 -2.91 -5.47
CA LEU A 214 0.05 -3.98 -4.62
C LEU A 214 0.28 -3.73 -3.12
N GLY A 215 1.36 -3.03 -2.76
CA GLY A 215 1.61 -2.62 -1.37
C GLY A 215 0.47 -1.80 -0.77
N LEU A 216 -0.29 -1.07 -1.59
CA LEU A 216 -1.46 -0.33 -1.11
C LEU A 216 -2.60 -1.25 -0.65
N LEU A 217 -2.72 -2.47 -1.16
CA LEU A 217 -3.67 -3.48 -0.62
C LEU A 217 -3.26 -3.94 0.78
N ALA A 218 -1.96 -4.15 1.00
CA ALA A 218 -1.44 -4.49 2.33
C ALA A 218 -1.68 -3.34 3.33
N TYR A 219 -1.51 -2.08 2.93
CA TYR A 219 -1.89 -0.93 3.77
C TYR A 219 -3.38 -0.90 4.08
N ASN A 220 -4.26 -1.24 3.12
CA ASN A 220 -5.70 -1.32 3.39
C ASN A 220 -6.02 -2.40 4.44
N ARG A 221 -5.35 -3.56 4.37
CA ARG A 221 -5.42 -4.61 5.41
C ARG A 221 -4.95 -4.09 6.77
N ALA A 222 -3.85 -3.33 6.80
CA ALA A 222 -3.34 -2.71 8.01
C ALA A 222 -4.34 -1.71 8.61
N TYR A 223 -4.98 -0.90 7.77
CA TYR A 223 -5.97 0.08 8.20
C TYR A 223 -7.18 -0.57 8.88
N PHE A 224 -7.70 -1.68 8.34
CA PHE A 224 -8.77 -2.43 9.00
C PHE A 224 -8.34 -3.05 10.32
N ALA A 225 -7.17 -3.68 10.38
CA ALA A 225 -6.63 -4.21 11.62
C ALA A 225 -6.45 -3.11 12.69
N ASN A 226 -6.02 -1.91 12.26
CA ASN A 226 -5.90 -0.74 13.14
C ASN A 226 -7.27 -0.23 13.62
N LYS A 227 -8.30 -0.21 12.76
CA LYS A 227 -9.69 0.10 13.15
C LYS A 227 -10.21 -0.86 14.22
N GLU A 228 -9.85 -2.13 14.13
CA GLU A 228 -10.16 -3.17 15.12
C GLU A 228 -9.28 -3.09 16.38
N LYS A 229 -8.36 -2.11 16.45
CA LYS A 229 -7.33 -1.96 17.49
C LYS A 229 -6.39 -3.17 17.62
N ASN A 230 -6.33 -4.01 16.59
CA ASN A 230 -5.34 -5.07 16.47
C ASN A 230 -4.04 -4.47 15.89
N TYR A 231 -3.36 -3.68 16.72
CA TYR A 231 -2.17 -2.95 16.31
C TYR A 231 -1.02 -3.87 15.91
N ARG A 232 -0.94 -5.08 16.47
CA ARG A 232 0.07 -6.06 16.07
C ARG A 232 -0.14 -6.51 14.63
N LYS A 233 -1.36 -6.95 14.29
CA LYS A 233 -1.69 -7.35 12.91
C LYS A 233 -1.57 -6.19 11.93
N ALA A 234 -1.96 -4.98 12.35
CA ALA A 234 -1.77 -3.78 11.54
C ALA A 234 -0.28 -3.52 11.25
N TYR A 235 0.57 -3.67 12.26
CA TYR A 235 2.03 -3.50 12.12
C TYR A 235 2.63 -4.54 11.19
N ASP A 236 2.26 -5.81 11.32
CA ASP A 236 2.73 -6.88 10.43
C ASP A 236 2.34 -6.61 8.96
N PHE A 237 1.13 -6.10 8.70
CA PHE A 237 0.72 -5.69 7.35
C PHE A 237 1.43 -4.43 6.85
N VAL A 238 1.79 -3.50 7.73
CA VAL A 238 2.63 -2.35 7.34
C VAL A 238 4.01 -2.82 6.90
N LEU A 239 4.64 -3.74 7.64
CA LEU A 239 5.92 -4.30 7.23
C LEU A 239 5.83 -5.00 5.87
N LEU A 240 4.79 -5.81 5.66
CA LEU A 240 4.55 -6.43 4.35
C LEU A 240 4.35 -5.37 3.26
N ALA A 241 3.54 -4.34 3.52
CA ALA A 241 3.30 -3.27 2.57
C ALA A 241 4.59 -2.53 2.19
N GLN A 242 5.50 -2.33 3.14
CA GLN A 242 6.79 -1.69 2.92
C GLN A 242 7.73 -2.54 2.03
N MET A 243 7.59 -3.86 2.02
CA MET A 243 8.36 -4.74 1.11
C MET A 243 7.94 -4.53 -0.35
N PHE A 244 6.65 -4.28 -0.58
CA PHE A 244 6.15 -3.87 -1.91
C PHE A 244 6.46 -2.40 -2.22
N ASN A 245 6.20 -1.50 -1.27
CA ASN A 245 6.24 -0.04 -1.45
C ASN A 245 6.91 0.64 -0.25
N ARG A 246 8.23 0.80 -0.33
CA ARG A 246 9.04 1.42 0.74
C ARG A 246 8.75 2.90 0.97
N ASP A 247 8.27 3.61 -0.04
CA ASP A 247 8.03 5.07 -0.02
C ASP A 247 6.54 5.38 -0.31
N SER A 248 5.63 4.84 0.50
CA SER A 248 4.20 5.10 0.32
C SER A 248 3.83 6.50 0.78
N ARG A 249 3.47 7.35 -0.18
CA ARG A 249 3.09 8.75 0.07
C ARG A 249 1.71 8.87 0.70
N SER A 250 0.80 7.95 0.37
CA SER A 250 -0.56 7.91 0.91
C SER A 250 -0.62 7.43 2.37
N ASN A 251 0.38 6.66 2.83
CA ASN A 251 0.34 6.01 4.15
C ASN A 251 1.26 6.64 5.21
N TYR A 252 2.05 7.67 4.86
CA TYR A 252 2.99 8.34 5.78
C TYR A 252 2.41 8.64 7.18
N ASN A 253 1.26 9.31 7.23
CA ASN A 253 0.63 9.67 8.51
C ASN A 253 0.04 8.46 9.23
N PHE A 254 -0.50 7.50 8.48
CA PHE A 254 -1.07 6.27 9.06
C PHE A 254 0.00 5.48 9.81
N GLU A 255 1.16 5.30 9.19
CA GLU A 255 2.28 4.56 9.76
C GLU A 255 2.85 5.22 11.01
N ILE A 256 3.09 6.53 10.98
CA ILE A 256 3.53 7.28 12.15
C ILE A 256 2.56 7.06 13.33
N ASN A 257 1.25 7.22 13.08
CA ASN A 257 0.24 7.02 14.11
C ASN A 257 0.21 5.57 14.64
N LEU A 258 0.41 4.58 13.76
CA LEU A 258 0.45 3.18 14.15
C LEU A 258 1.67 2.87 15.02
N TYR A 259 2.86 3.32 14.64
CA TYR A 259 4.09 3.16 15.44
C TYR A 259 3.91 3.76 16.84
N TYR A 260 3.33 4.95 16.94
CA TYR A 260 3.02 5.56 18.24
C TYR A 260 2.05 4.71 19.07
N ARG A 261 0.89 4.37 18.52
CA ARG A 261 -0.16 3.66 19.26
C ARG A 261 0.29 2.26 19.67
N TRP A 262 0.96 1.55 18.78
CA TRP A 262 1.44 0.20 19.05
C TRP A 262 2.59 0.21 20.07
N GLY A 263 3.60 1.06 19.84
CA GLY A 263 4.73 1.22 20.75
C GLY A 263 4.27 1.66 22.14
N GLN A 264 3.33 2.60 22.24
CA GLN A 264 2.77 3.04 23.51
C GLN A 264 1.99 1.91 24.21
N GLN A 265 1.17 1.14 23.49
CA GLN A 265 0.44 0.03 24.09
C GLN A 265 1.40 -1.04 24.66
N LEU A 266 2.48 -1.35 23.96
CA LEU A 266 3.53 -2.26 24.44
C LEU A 266 4.24 -1.68 25.68
N PHE A 267 4.54 -0.39 25.65
CA PHE A 267 5.18 0.32 26.75
C PHE A 267 4.33 0.29 28.02
N GLU A 268 3.04 0.57 27.92
CA GLU A 268 2.08 0.52 29.04
C GLU A 268 1.95 -0.88 29.64
N ARG A 269 2.11 -1.93 28.82
CA ARG A 269 2.18 -3.34 29.25
C ARG A 269 3.53 -3.73 29.84
N LYS A 270 4.49 -2.81 29.91
CA LYS A 270 5.89 -3.04 30.33
C LYS A 270 6.64 -4.01 29.43
N GLU A 271 6.20 -4.19 28.19
CA GLU A 271 6.89 -4.96 27.17
C GLU A 271 7.97 -4.08 26.49
N TYR A 272 8.88 -3.53 27.31
CA TYR A 272 9.77 -2.44 26.89
C TYR A 272 10.68 -2.78 25.72
N GLN A 273 11.15 -4.03 25.61
CA GLN A 273 11.97 -4.46 24.48
C GLN A 273 11.19 -4.43 23.17
N LYS A 274 9.95 -4.91 23.16
CA LYS A 274 9.09 -4.84 21.97
C LYS A 274 8.71 -3.39 21.64
N ALA A 275 8.43 -2.58 22.67
CA ALA A 275 8.16 -1.15 22.48
C ALA A 275 9.38 -0.45 21.84
N PHE A 276 10.60 -0.77 22.31
CA PHE A 276 11.84 -0.29 21.70
C PHE A 276 11.92 -0.67 20.22
N SER A 277 11.71 -1.94 19.85
CA SER A 277 11.78 -2.36 18.45
C SER A 277 10.81 -1.58 17.56
N VAL A 278 9.56 -1.37 18.02
CA VAL A 278 8.55 -0.60 17.26
C VAL A 278 8.93 0.88 17.12
N PHE A 279 9.42 1.51 18.17
CA PHE A 279 9.85 2.91 18.12
C PHE A 279 11.17 3.10 17.34
N ALA A 280 12.06 2.12 17.39
CA ALA A 280 13.30 2.12 16.61
C ALA A 280 13.00 2.00 15.12
N ASP A 281 12.08 1.11 14.72
CA ASP A 281 11.60 1.02 13.34
C ASP A 281 10.97 2.35 12.87
N GLY A 282 10.08 2.91 13.68
CA GLY A 282 9.49 4.23 13.43
C GLY A 282 10.52 5.35 13.29
N TYR A 283 11.57 5.37 14.13
CA TYR A 283 12.66 6.35 14.06
C TYR A 283 13.55 6.15 12.83
N TYR A 284 13.89 4.90 12.49
CA TYR A 284 14.69 4.58 11.31
C TYR A 284 14.02 5.12 10.04
N ARG A 285 12.70 4.96 9.94
CA ARG A 285 11.94 5.40 8.77
C ARG A 285 11.60 6.90 8.79
N TYR A 286 11.28 7.44 9.97
CA TYR A 286 10.84 8.81 10.15
C TYR A 286 11.74 9.56 11.14
N TRP A 287 13.03 9.61 10.83
CA TRP A 287 14.08 10.16 11.71
C TRP A 287 13.86 11.65 12.05
N GLU A 288 13.13 12.38 11.21
CA GLU A 288 12.74 13.78 11.46
C GLU A 288 11.70 13.92 12.58
N ASN A 289 11.06 12.83 12.99
CA ASN A 289 10.08 12.82 14.07
C ASN A 289 10.79 12.57 15.41
N ASP A 290 11.19 13.66 16.08
CA ASP A 290 11.93 13.65 17.34
C ASP A 290 11.30 12.82 18.47
N ASP A 291 9.98 12.64 18.44
CA ASP A 291 9.27 11.90 19.47
C ASP A 291 9.54 10.38 19.38
N PHE A 292 9.85 9.84 18.20
CA PHE A 292 10.31 8.45 18.08
C PHE A 292 11.68 8.26 18.73
N ALA A 293 12.62 9.20 18.52
CA ALA A 293 13.94 9.13 19.15
C ALA A 293 13.84 9.11 20.69
N LYS A 294 12.97 9.97 21.25
CA LYS A 294 12.72 10.03 22.70
C LYS A 294 12.12 8.71 23.21
N ASN A 295 11.06 8.23 22.57
CA ASN A 295 10.36 7.02 22.99
C ASN A 295 11.21 5.76 22.83
N CYS A 296 12.01 5.68 21.77
CA CYS A 296 13.01 4.65 21.54
C CYS A 296 14.03 4.63 22.70
N LYS A 297 14.65 5.77 23.02
CA LYS A 297 15.62 5.88 24.13
C LYS A 297 15.03 5.51 25.48
N ILE A 298 13.80 5.94 25.79
CA ILE A 298 13.14 5.61 27.05
C ILE A 298 12.87 4.10 27.13
N SER A 299 12.31 3.52 26.08
CA SER A 299 12.00 2.09 25.99
C SER A 299 13.26 1.22 26.11
N PHE A 300 14.35 1.60 25.43
CA PHE A 300 15.65 0.95 25.54
C PHE A 300 16.16 0.93 26.98
N ASN A 301 16.21 2.09 27.66
CA ASN A 301 16.75 2.17 29.02
C ASN A 301 15.95 1.33 30.02
N LEU A 302 14.61 1.28 29.86
CA LEU A 302 13.75 0.47 30.70
C LEU A 302 13.88 -1.03 30.39
N ALA A 303 14.02 -1.42 29.13
CA ALA A 303 14.29 -2.79 28.73
C ALA A 303 15.65 -3.29 29.25
N GLN A 304 16.71 -2.49 29.13
CA GLN A 304 18.03 -2.80 29.70
C GLN A 304 17.97 -3.00 31.22
N ARG A 305 17.22 -2.13 31.92
CA ARG A 305 17.02 -2.27 33.37
C ARG A 305 16.26 -3.54 33.73
N ASP A 306 15.22 -3.89 32.99
CA ASP A 306 14.43 -5.12 33.22
C ASP A 306 15.28 -6.38 32.98
N ASN A 307 16.04 -6.42 31.87
CA ASN A 307 16.97 -7.51 31.56
C ASN A 307 18.06 -7.66 32.63
N TRP A 308 18.65 -6.54 33.09
CA TRP A 308 19.61 -6.53 34.18
C TRP A 308 19.02 -7.09 35.49
N GLN A 309 17.81 -6.66 35.87
CA GLN A 309 17.13 -7.13 37.08
C GLN A 309 16.82 -8.62 37.04
N ARG A 310 16.46 -9.15 35.86
CA ARG A 310 16.21 -10.57 35.63
C ARG A 310 17.47 -11.40 35.43
N ARG A 311 18.63 -10.75 35.28
CA ARG A 311 19.92 -11.36 34.89
C ARG A 311 19.85 -12.06 33.53
N ASP A 312 19.03 -11.54 32.62
CA ASP A 312 18.95 -11.99 31.23
C ASP A 312 20.04 -11.30 30.39
N TRP A 313 21.27 -11.78 30.57
CA TRP A 313 22.46 -11.25 29.90
C TRP A 313 22.42 -11.36 28.37
N PRO A 314 21.92 -12.46 27.77
CA PRO A 314 21.77 -12.54 26.31
C PRO A 314 20.88 -11.42 25.75
N SER A 315 19.68 -11.21 26.33
CA SER A 315 18.77 -10.15 25.87
C SER A 315 19.32 -8.75 26.12
N PHE A 316 20.05 -8.54 27.23
CA PHE A 316 20.76 -7.29 27.53
C PHE A 316 21.81 -6.97 26.44
N GLN A 317 22.63 -7.96 26.09
CA GLN A 317 23.67 -7.82 25.08
C GLN A 317 23.06 -7.58 23.71
N GLN A 318 22.10 -8.40 23.29
CA GLN A 318 21.40 -8.23 22.01
C GLN A 318 20.83 -6.81 21.88
N LEU A 319 20.12 -6.33 22.91
CA LEU A 319 19.53 -4.99 22.88
C LEU A 319 20.60 -3.89 22.80
N THR A 320 21.76 -4.08 23.44
CA THR A 320 22.89 -3.15 23.35
C THR A 320 23.45 -3.10 21.93
N ASP A 321 23.61 -4.26 21.31
CA ASP A 321 24.10 -4.40 19.94
C ASP A 321 23.10 -3.80 18.93
N GLU A 322 21.79 -3.85 19.19
CA GLU A 322 20.75 -3.20 18.36
C GLU A 322 20.76 -1.66 18.43
N MET A 323 21.36 -1.07 19.47
CA MET A 323 21.41 0.39 19.67
C MET A 323 22.70 1.02 19.12
N LEU A 324 23.79 0.25 19.11
CA LEU A 324 25.10 0.67 18.58
C LEU A 324 25.10 0.66 17.07
#